data_AF-A0A2G9N4Z3-F1
#
_entry.id   AF-A0A2G9N4Z3-F1
#
_cell.length_a   1.000
_cell.length_b   1.000
_cell.length_c   1.000
_cell.angle_alpha   90.00
_cell.angle_beta   90.00
_cell.angle_gamma   90.00
#
_symmetry.space_group_name_H-M   'P 1'
#
loop_
_entity.id
_entity.type
_entity.pdbx_description
1 polymer ?
#
loop_
_entity_poly.entity_id
_entity_poly.type
_entity_poly.pdbx_seq_one_letter_code
_entity_poly.pdbx_strand_id
1 'polypeptide(L)'
;MKYFLVFALILVLLGCTQQPDIVDNTNDYHTHADDEYHTHVDFKVFLNNAQVDFNKTDYMSNEYEEHDESVHLHGFNPNVIHFHNEGITLQRFFNSSGITFTSNCFEIGSEKYCESTNEKLLLYVNGSLEEEKNNYVPMDLDKILIYYGHGEPTERMFASVTNEACIYSEKCDAPEGFIIEPENCSISKPCVLPEGEHP
;
A
#
# COMPACT_ATOMS: atom_id res chain seq x y z
N MET A 1 55.84 -63.47 -45.53
CA MET A 1 55.36 -63.85 -44.19
C MET A 1 55.79 -62.79 -43.18
N LYS A 2 54.95 -61.79 -42.94
CA LYS A 2 54.71 -61.08 -41.67
C LYS A 2 53.66 -60.01 -41.94
N TYR A 3 52.65 -60.01 -41.08
CA TYR A 3 51.34 -59.39 -41.19
C TYR A 3 51.33 -57.93 -40.68
N PHE A 4 50.14 -57.31 -40.82
CA PHE A 4 49.64 -56.04 -40.26
C PHE A 4 49.98 -54.78 -41.09
N LEU A 5 49.07 -54.21 -41.92
CA LEU A 5 47.80 -53.52 -41.56
C LEU A 5 47.95 -52.76 -40.24
N VAL A 6 47.90 -51.43 -40.21
CA VAL A 6 46.64 -50.68 -40.22
C VAL A 6 46.92 -49.21 -40.59
N PHE A 7 46.08 -48.68 -41.47
CA PHE A 7 45.86 -47.25 -41.70
C PHE A 7 45.31 -46.57 -40.45
N ALA A 8 45.86 -45.44 -40.05
CA ALA A 8 45.14 -44.48 -39.22
C ALA A 8 45.48 -43.06 -39.67
N LEU A 9 44.71 -42.60 -40.66
CA LEU A 9 44.54 -41.21 -41.03
C LEU A 9 43.81 -40.52 -39.86
N ILE A 10 44.54 -39.81 -39.00
CA ILE A 10 43.91 -39.00 -37.96
C ILE A 10 43.49 -37.68 -38.61
N LEU A 11 42.22 -37.63 -39.00
CA LEU A 11 41.50 -36.40 -39.31
C LEU A 11 41.49 -35.55 -38.03
N VAL A 12 42.28 -34.47 -38.00
CA VAL A 12 42.11 -33.42 -36.98
C VAL A 12 40.87 -32.63 -37.40
N LEU A 13 39.71 -33.11 -36.97
CA LEU A 13 38.52 -32.27 -36.91
C LEU A 13 38.82 -31.18 -35.89
N LEU A 14 39.02 -29.96 -36.38
CA LEU A 14 38.78 -28.73 -35.63
C LEU A 14 37.31 -28.71 -35.23
N GLY A 15 36.97 -29.49 -34.20
CA GLY A 15 35.79 -29.24 -33.42
C GLY A 15 36.07 -27.99 -32.62
N CYS A 16 35.38 -26.90 -32.93
CA CYS A 16 35.12 -25.87 -31.93
C CYS A 16 34.48 -26.60 -30.76
N THR A 17 35.25 -26.90 -29.72
CA THR A 17 34.65 -27.15 -28.42
C THR A 17 34.05 -25.82 -28.03
N GLN A 18 32.74 -25.68 -28.26
CA GLN A 18 31.95 -24.77 -27.45
C GLN A 18 32.24 -25.19 -26.02
N GLN A 19 33.10 -24.42 -25.38
CA GLN A 19 33.09 -24.29 -23.94
C GLN A 19 31.62 -24.15 -23.59
N PRO A 20 31.05 -24.99 -22.70
CA PRO A 20 29.73 -24.68 -22.22
C PRO A 20 29.88 -23.26 -21.68
N ASP A 21 29.15 -22.33 -22.29
CA ASP A 21 28.89 -21.05 -21.67
C ASP A 21 28.43 -21.46 -20.28
N ILE A 22 29.24 -21.14 -19.27
CA ILE A 22 28.72 -21.00 -17.92
C ILE A 22 27.76 -19.85 -18.12
N VAL A 23 26.52 -20.19 -18.48
CA VAL A 23 25.38 -19.31 -18.37
C VAL A 23 25.46 -18.88 -16.93
N ASP A 24 25.84 -17.63 -16.73
CA ASP A 24 25.62 -16.97 -15.47
C ASP A 24 24.13 -17.10 -15.23
N ASN A 25 23.78 -18.11 -14.44
CA ASN A 25 22.43 -18.34 -13.99
C ASN A 25 22.18 -17.37 -12.83
N THR A 26 22.45 -16.07 -13.06
CA THR A 26 21.46 -15.08 -12.70
C THR A 26 20.27 -15.40 -13.60
N ASN A 27 19.52 -16.43 -13.23
CA ASN A 27 18.07 -16.30 -13.30
C ASN A 27 17.83 -14.92 -12.69
N ASP A 28 17.62 -13.96 -13.58
CA ASP A 28 16.72 -12.85 -13.43
C ASP A 28 15.35 -13.44 -13.04
N TYR A 29 15.36 -13.98 -11.84
CA TYR A 29 14.20 -14.18 -11.03
C TYR A 29 14.01 -12.79 -10.47
N HIS A 30 13.40 -11.91 -11.27
CA HIS A 30 12.29 -11.15 -10.76
C HIS A 30 11.29 -12.16 -10.18
N THR A 31 11.66 -12.70 -9.02
CA THR A 31 10.70 -13.17 -8.08
C THR A 31 9.98 -11.94 -7.61
N HIS A 32 8.78 -11.79 -8.13
CA HIS A 32 7.66 -11.41 -7.29
C HIS A 32 7.47 -12.53 -6.23
N ALA A 33 8.41 -12.62 -5.29
CA ALA A 33 8.25 -13.28 -4.00
C ALA A 33 8.68 -12.18 -3.02
N ASP A 34 7.79 -11.51 -2.33
CA ASP A 34 6.50 -11.94 -1.80
C ASP A 34 5.34 -11.16 -2.45
N ASP A 35 4.17 -11.78 -2.65
CA ASP A 35 2.92 -11.02 -2.78
C ASP A 35 2.61 -10.44 -1.38
N GLU A 36 3.36 -9.43 -0.99
CA GLU A 36 3.19 -8.71 0.27
C GLU A 36 1.83 -8.01 0.20
N TYR A 37 1.00 -8.18 1.24
CA TYR A 37 -0.31 -7.55 1.26
C TYR A 37 -0.14 -6.04 1.33
N HIS A 38 -0.54 -5.36 0.25
CA HIS A 38 -0.64 -3.91 0.22
C HIS A 38 -2.05 -3.49 -0.17
N THR A 39 -2.64 -2.63 0.66
CA THR A 39 -3.90 -1.95 0.36
C THR A 39 -3.67 -0.45 0.40
N HIS A 40 -4.13 0.24 -0.64
CA HIS A 40 -4.07 1.68 -0.76
C HIS A 40 -5.47 2.26 -0.79
N VAL A 41 -5.69 3.31 -0.01
CA VAL A 41 -7.00 3.99 0.03
C VAL A 41 -6.82 5.49 -0.03
N ASP A 42 -7.71 6.15 -0.76
CA ASP A 42 -7.80 7.60 -0.82
C ASP A 42 -8.67 8.10 0.33
N PHE A 43 -8.25 9.14 1.04
CA PHE A 43 -9.05 9.66 2.15
C PHE A 43 -9.09 11.18 2.28
N LYS A 44 -10.16 11.67 2.90
CA LYS A 44 -10.29 13.04 3.41
C LYS A 44 -11.00 13.07 4.75
N VAL A 45 -10.61 14.02 5.60
CA VAL A 45 -11.29 14.32 6.86
C VAL A 45 -11.70 15.79 6.86
N PHE A 46 -12.97 16.06 7.16
CA PHE A 46 -13.51 17.39 7.35
C PHE A 46 -14.11 17.52 8.74
N LEU A 47 -13.68 18.53 9.50
CA LEU A 47 -14.17 18.82 10.84
C LEU A 47 -14.77 20.24 10.83
N ASN A 48 -16.08 20.35 11.09
CA ASN A 48 -16.83 21.61 10.98
C ASN A 48 -16.62 22.34 9.64
N ASN A 49 -16.69 21.60 8.53
CA ASN A 49 -16.43 22.08 7.16
C ASN A 49 -14.97 22.51 6.86
N ALA A 50 -14.04 22.35 7.80
CA ALA A 50 -12.61 22.56 7.56
C ALA A 50 -11.92 21.22 7.25
N GLN A 51 -11.19 21.15 6.14
CA GLN A 51 -10.39 19.98 5.82
C GLN A 51 -9.21 19.88 6.78
N VAL A 52 -8.97 18.69 7.33
CA VAL A 52 -7.75 18.39 8.08
C VAL A 52 -6.58 18.30 7.10
N ASP A 53 -5.50 19.00 7.42
CA ASP A 53 -4.27 19.00 6.64
C ASP A 53 -3.32 17.91 7.14
N PHE A 54 -3.27 16.81 6.39
CA PHE A 54 -2.36 15.69 6.60
C PHE A 54 -1.00 15.88 5.94
N ASN A 55 -0.75 16.98 5.22
CA ASN A 55 0.54 17.29 4.63
C ASN A 55 1.52 17.91 5.64
N LYS A 56 1.64 17.26 6.80
CA LYS A 56 2.52 17.68 7.89
C LYS A 56 3.42 16.53 8.24
N THR A 57 4.66 16.85 8.60
CA THR A 57 5.67 15.88 9.02
C THR A 57 5.18 14.98 10.16
N ASP A 58 4.31 15.50 11.03
CA ASP A 58 3.73 14.78 12.17
C ASP A 58 2.88 13.55 11.78
N TYR A 59 2.51 13.41 10.51
CA TYR A 59 1.72 12.30 9.98
C TYR A 59 2.48 11.42 8.97
N MET A 60 3.72 11.81 8.63
CA MET A 60 4.47 11.18 7.55
C MET A 60 5.51 10.24 8.12
N SER A 61 5.39 8.95 7.78
CA SER A 61 6.45 7.98 8.05
C SER A 61 7.65 8.21 7.13
N ASN A 62 8.85 7.97 7.64
CA ASN A 62 10.10 7.95 6.87
C ASN A 62 11.03 6.83 7.36
N GLU A 63 12.16 6.63 6.68
CA GLU A 63 13.12 5.56 6.98
C GLU A 63 13.67 5.55 8.42
N TYR A 64 13.53 6.64 9.17
CA TYR A 64 13.99 6.77 10.56
C TYR A 64 12.85 6.79 11.58
N GLU A 65 11.64 7.16 11.16
CA GLU A 65 10.48 7.38 12.02
C GLU A 65 9.21 6.87 11.33
N GLU A 66 8.88 5.60 11.55
CA GLU A 66 7.60 5.03 11.16
C GLU A 66 6.61 5.14 12.31
N HIS A 67 5.44 5.72 12.05
CA HIS A 67 4.36 5.79 13.04
C HIS A 67 3.77 4.40 13.35
N ASP A 68 3.64 3.58 12.32
CA ASP A 68 3.23 2.18 12.40
C ASP A 68 3.73 1.41 11.18
N GLU A 69 4.45 0.32 11.44
CA GLU A 69 4.96 -0.60 10.41
C GLU A 69 3.82 -1.25 9.60
N SER A 70 2.61 -1.35 10.17
CA SER A 70 1.45 -1.98 9.51
C SER A 70 0.58 -1.00 8.71
N VAL A 71 0.65 0.31 8.98
CA VAL A 71 -0.19 1.30 8.31
C VAL A 71 0.34 2.74 8.43
N HIS A 72 0.46 3.45 7.31
CA HIS A 72 0.96 4.83 7.29
C HIS A 72 0.54 5.57 6.02
N LEU A 73 0.88 6.86 5.91
CA LEU A 73 0.72 7.60 4.65
C LEU A 73 1.75 7.14 3.62
N HIS A 74 1.32 6.89 2.39
CA HIS A 74 2.17 6.34 1.34
C HIS A 74 3.19 7.37 0.83
N GLY A 75 4.49 7.15 0.99
CA GLY A 75 5.52 7.90 0.25
C GLY A 75 5.40 9.43 0.29
N PHE A 76 5.10 10.01 1.47
CA PHE A 76 4.82 11.45 1.67
C PHE A 76 3.57 11.99 0.95
N ASN A 77 2.67 11.12 0.49
CA ASN A 77 1.40 11.49 -0.09
C ASN A 77 0.33 11.65 1.00
N PRO A 78 -0.16 12.88 1.26
CA PRO A 78 -1.16 13.13 2.30
C PRO A 78 -2.56 12.64 1.95
N ASN A 79 -2.76 12.07 0.76
CA ASN A 79 -4.06 11.62 0.26
C ASN A 79 -4.23 10.11 0.35
N VAL A 80 -3.15 9.34 0.47
CA VAL A 80 -3.18 7.88 0.37
C VAL A 80 -2.65 7.25 1.65
N ILE A 81 -3.47 6.39 2.25
CA ILE A 81 -3.06 5.51 3.35
C ILE A 81 -2.64 4.17 2.75
N HIS A 82 -1.49 3.68 3.18
CA HIS A 82 -0.90 2.41 2.83
C HIS A 82 -1.00 1.45 4.00
N PHE A 83 -1.52 0.26 3.74
CA PHE A 83 -1.66 -0.82 4.72
C PHE A 83 -0.78 -2.00 4.30
N HIS A 84 0.08 -2.48 5.19
CA HIS A 84 1.00 -3.62 4.98
C HIS A 84 0.43 -4.95 5.48
N ASN A 85 -0.75 -4.94 6.11
CA ASN A 85 -1.37 -6.16 6.67
C ASN A 85 -2.89 -6.15 6.54
N GLU A 86 -3.47 -7.34 6.39
CA GLU A 86 -4.92 -7.55 6.42
C GLU A 86 -5.52 -7.27 7.80
N GLY A 87 -6.79 -6.86 7.82
CA GLY A 87 -7.54 -6.67 9.07
C GLY A 87 -7.14 -5.44 9.88
N ILE A 88 -6.22 -4.63 9.38
CA ILE A 88 -5.85 -3.35 10.01
C ILE A 88 -6.97 -2.36 9.81
N THR A 89 -7.48 -1.81 10.91
CA THR A 89 -8.63 -0.90 10.88
C THR A 89 -8.20 0.53 10.55
N LEU A 90 -9.15 1.31 10.02
CA LEU A 90 -8.95 2.76 9.83
C LEU A 90 -8.65 3.48 11.16
N GLN A 91 -9.19 2.97 12.28
CA GLN A 91 -8.85 3.45 13.62
C GLN A 91 -7.37 3.27 13.95
N ARG A 92 -6.74 2.15 13.52
CA ARG A 92 -5.32 1.89 13.79
C ARG A 92 -4.43 2.97 13.18
N PHE A 93 -4.71 3.36 11.93
CA PHE A 93 -4.02 4.46 11.25
C PHE A 93 -4.10 5.78 12.02
N PHE A 94 -5.30 6.19 12.43
CA PHE A 94 -5.43 7.44 13.17
C PHE A 94 -4.71 7.37 14.52
N ASN A 95 -4.84 6.26 15.24
CA ASN A 95 -4.19 6.09 16.54
C ASN A 95 -2.66 6.14 16.45
N SER A 96 -2.05 5.60 15.40
CA SER A 96 -0.58 5.67 15.20
C SER A 96 -0.11 7.10 14.93
N SER A 97 -0.98 7.92 14.34
CA SER A 97 -0.78 9.35 14.09
C SER A 97 -1.17 10.26 15.28
N GLY A 98 -1.41 9.69 16.46
CA GLY A 98 -1.80 10.44 17.67
C GLY A 98 -3.22 11.02 17.61
N ILE A 99 -4.07 10.53 16.70
CA ILE A 99 -5.47 10.92 16.53
C ILE A 99 -6.35 9.81 17.09
N THR A 100 -7.33 10.13 17.94
CA THR A 100 -8.30 9.12 18.39
C THR A 100 -9.51 9.12 17.49
N PHE A 101 -9.83 7.96 16.89
CA PHE A 101 -11.04 7.78 16.10
C PHE A 101 -11.90 6.65 16.69
N THR A 102 -13.10 6.98 17.19
CA THR A 102 -14.07 6.03 17.75
C THR A 102 -15.38 6.06 16.96
N SER A 103 -16.34 5.22 17.35
CA SER A 103 -17.69 5.22 16.74
C SER A 103 -18.42 6.54 16.89
N ASN A 104 -17.99 7.43 17.79
CA ASN A 104 -18.71 8.66 18.10
C ASN A 104 -17.81 9.88 18.31
N CYS A 105 -16.49 9.77 18.20
CA CYS A 105 -15.55 10.88 18.42
C CYS A 105 -14.37 10.82 17.45
N PHE A 106 -13.94 11.98 16.99
CA PHE A 106 -12.65 12.21 16.35
C PHE A 106 -11.87 13.23 17.19
N GLU A 107 -10.72 12.84 17.75
CA GLU A 107 -9.90 13.71 18.62
C GLU A 107 -8.53 13.95 17.97
N ILE A 108 -8.17 15.22 17.81
CA ILE A 108 -6.93 15.66 17.15
C ILE A 108 -6.32 16.80 17.95
N GLY A 109 -5.07 16.64 18.40
CA GLY A 109 -4.43 17.58 19.32
C GLY A 109 -5.23 17.74 20.62
N SER A 110 -5.66 18.96 20.93
CA SER A 110 -6.51 19.27 22.09
C SER A 110 -8.01 19.29 21.78
N GLU A 111 -8.38 19.13 20.51
CA GLU A 111 -9.77 19.27 20.06
C GLU A 111 -10.48 17.92 20.03
N LYS A 112 -11.78 17.93 20.36
CA LYS A 112 -12.64 16.75 20.39
C LYS A 112 -13.92 17.01 19.59
N TYR A 113 -14.15 16.16 18.60
CA TYR A 113 -15.27 16.23 17.70
C TYR A 113 -16.16 15.02 17.93
N CYS A 114 -16.99 15.09 18.98
CA CYS A 114 -17.87 14.01 19.40
C CYS A 114 -19.32 14.25 18.99
N GLU A 115 -20.02 13.19 18.59
CA GLU A 115 -21.42 13.24 18.22
C GLU A 115 -22.27 13.84 19.34
N SER A 116 -23.27 14.62 18.94
CA SER A 116 -24.25 15.22 19.84
C SER A 116 -25.63 15.25 19.19
N THR A 117 -26.57 15.97 19.80
CA THR A 117 -27.90 16.17 19.22
C THR A 117 -27.83 16.84 17.83
N ASN A 118 -26.86 17.74 17.61
CA ASN A 118 -26.80 18.58 16.42
C ASN A 118 -25.61 18.30 15.50
N GLU A 119 -24.58 17.63 16.03
CA GLU A 119 -23.34 17.34 15.32
C GLU A 119 -23.20 15.83 15.12
N LYS A 120 -22.81 15.43 13.91
CA LYS A 120 -22.63 14.02 13.52
C LYS A 120 -21.20 13.76 13.12
N LEU A 121 -20.71 12.56 13.44
CA LEU A 121 -19.48 12.00 12.92
C LEU A 121 -19.88 10.92 11.92
N LEU A 122 -19.57 11.12 10.65
CA LEU A 122 -20.00 10.25 9.56
C LEU A 122 -18.76 9.70 8.87
N LEU A 123 -18.81 8.42 8.51
CA LEU A 123 -17.84 7.77 7.64
C LEU A 123 -18.57 7.40 6.35
N TYR A 124 -18.04 7.83 5.21
CA TYR A 124 -18.49 7.35 3.91
C TYR A 124 -17.37 6.56 3.26
N VAL A 125 -17.74 5.43 2.70
CA VAL A 125 -16.89 4.54 1.92
C VAL A 125 -17.50 4.45 0.54
N ASN A 126 -16.75 4.87 -0.49
CA ASN A 126 -17.20 4.84 -1.88
C ASN A 126 -18.56 5.56 -2.07
N GLY A 127 -18.76 6.65 -1.32
CA GLY A 127 -19.99 7.46 -1.33
C GLY A 127 -21.17 6.89 -0.54
N SER A 128 -21.02 5.71 0.08
CA SER A 128 -22.06 5.10 0.92
C SER A 128 -21.72 5.27 2.40
N LEU A 129 -22.74 5.54 3.22
CA LEU A 129 -22.57 5.68 4.67
C LEU A 129 -22.17 4.33 5.29
N GLU A 130 -21.10 4.34 6.10
CA GLU A 130 -20.62 3.21 6.89
C GLU A 130 -20.91 3.46 8.38
N GLU A 131 -21.60 2.51 9.01
CA GLU A 131 -22.06 2.63 10.39
C GLU A 131 -20.99 2.17 11.39
N GLU A 132 -20.17 1.17 11.02
CA GLU A 132 -19.13 0.57 11.87
C GLU A 132 -17.81 1.35 11.79
N LYS A 133 -17.88 2.66 12.04
CA LYS A 133 -16.80 3.65 11.83
C LYS A 133 -15.43 3.22 12.36
N ASN A 134 -15.36 2.79 13.62
CA ASN A 134 -14.09 2.49 14.30
C ASN A 134 -13.54 1.08 14.05
N ASN A 135 -14.35 0.18 13.51
CA ASN A 135 -13.97 -1.20 13.22
C ASN A 135 -13.83 -1.46 11.71
N TYR A 136 -14.13 -0.46 10.89
CA TYR A 136 -14.01 -0.55 9.46
C TYR A 136 -12.57 -0.90 9.05
N VAL A 137 -12.46 -1.99 8.29
CA VAL A 137 -11.22 -2.49 7.67
C VAL A 137 -11.26 -2.03 6.21
N PRO A 138 -10.38 -1.11 5.80
CA PRO A 138 -10.37 -0.62 4.43
C PRO A 138 -10.01 -1.71 3.42
N MET A 139 -10.62 -1.65 2.24
CA MET A 139 -10.29 -2.47 1.08
C MET A 139 -9.54 -1.63 0.05
N ASP A 140 -8.74 -2.31 -0.78
CA ASP A 140 -7.95 -1.62 -1.81
C ASP A 140 -8.81 -0.79 -2.76
N LEU A 141 -8.34 0.43 -3.01
CA LEU A 141 -8.99 1.51 -3.76
C LEU A 141 -10.21 2.15 -3.10
N ASP A 142 -10.48 1.88 -1.83
CA ASP A 142 -11.57 2.57 -1.14
C ASP A 142 -11.36 4.08 -1.12
N LYS A 143 -12.47 4.79 -1.29
CA LYS A 143 -12.56 6.25 -1.15
C LYS A 143 -13.26 6.60 0.14
N ILE A 144 -12.48 7.11 1.08
CA ILE A 144 -12.91 7.36 2.44
C ILE A 144 -13.15 8.86 2.66
N LEU A 145 -14.34 9.22 3.14
CA LEU A 145 -14.64 10.56 3.64
C LEU A 145 -15.10 10.47 5.09
N ILE A 146 -14.35 11.08 6.00
CA ILE A 146 -14.77 11.31 7.37
C ILE A 146 -15.27 12.75 7.49
N TYR A 147 -16.48 12.92 7.98
CA TYR A 147 -17.09 14.23 8.18
C TYR A 147 -17.57 14.37 9.62
N TYR A 148 -17.15 15.44 10.28
CA TYR A 148 -17.78 15.92 11.49
C TYR A 148 -18.46 17.27 11.25
N GLY A 149 -19.74 17.37 11.59
CA GLY A 149 -20.44 18.65 11.57
C GLY A 149 -21.95 18.51 11.58
N HIS A 150 -22.61 19.66 11.40
CA HIS A 150 -24.05 19.73 11.25
C HIS A 150 -24.47 19.31 9.83
N GLY A 151 -25.50 18.47 9.73
CA GLY A 151 -26.02 18.00 8.45
C GLY A 151 -25.10 16.98 7.75
N GLU A 152 -25.10 17.03 6.43
CA GLU A 152 -24.41 16.06 5.56
C GLU A 152 -23.22 16.74 4.84
N PRO A 153 -22.17 15.99 4.49
CA PRO A 153 -21.08 16.50 3.67
C PRO A 153 -21.56 16.96 2.29
N THR A 154 -20.86 17.96 1.74
CA THR A 154 -21.18 18.49 0.41
C THR A 154 -20.61 17.62 -0.70
N GLU A 155 -21.19 17.68 -1.90
CA GLU A 155 -20.66 17.01 -3.10
C GLU A 155 -19.19 17.39 -3.37
N ARG A 156 -18.79 18.62 -3.06
CA ARG A 156 -17.40 19.07 -3.20
C ARG A 156 -16.44 18.32 -2.28
N MET A 157 -16.89 17.92 -1.09
CA MET A 157 -16.07 17.13 -0.16
C MET A 157 -15.87 15.71 -0.69
N PHE A 158 -16.93 15.08 -1.22
CA PHE A 158 -16.82 13.79 -1.91
C PHE A 158 -15.87 13.87 -3.10
N ALA A 159 -16.04 14.88 -3.96
CA ALA A 159 -15.18 15.09 -5.12
C ALA A 159 -13.72 15.44 -4.79
N SER A 160 -13.42 15.79 -3.52
CA SER A 160 -12.06 16.06 -3.07
C SER A 160 -11.28 14.81 -2.66
N VAL A 161 -11.97 13.67 -2.47
CA VAL A 161 -11.31 12.37 -2.29
C VAL A 161 -10.76 11.94 -3.65
N THR A 162 -9.44 11.74 -3.70
CA THR A 162 -8.67 11.51 -4.93
C THR A 162 -8.91 10.11 -5.51
N ASN A 163 -8.14 9.74 -6.53
CA ASN A 163 -8.02 8.37 -7.05
C ASN A 163 -6.53 7.99 -7.09
N GLU A 164 -5.71 8.52 -6.17
CA GLU A 164 -4.26 8.31 -6.22
C GLU A 164 -3.88 6.92 -5.72
N ALA A 165 -4.72 6.27 -4.90
CA ALA A 165 -4.51 4.89 -4.47
C ALA A 165 -4.34 3.92 -5.64
N CYS A 166 -5.03 4.14 -6.76
CA CYS A 166 -4.91 3.25 -7.92
C CYS A 166 -3.53 3.26 -8.57
N ILE A 167 -2.74 4.33 -8.39
CA ILE A 167 -1.38 4.41 -8.90
C ILE A 167 -0.50 3.43 -8.12
N TYR A 168 -0.59 3.49 -6.79
CA TYR A 168 0.22 2.66 -5.89
C TYR A 168 -0.22 1.18 -5.91
N SER A 169 -1.51 0.91 -6.08
CA SER A 169 -2.00 -0.46 -6.32
C SER A 169 -1.79 -0.96 -7.75
N GLU A 170 -1.09 -0.19 -8.60
CA GLU A 170 -0.82 -0.52 -10.02
C GLU A 170 -2.10 -0.83 -10.85
N LYS A 171 -3.22 -0.25 -10.45
CA LYS A 171 -4.54 -0.44 -11.08
C LYS A 171 -4.92 0.69 -12.04
N CYS A 172 -4.09 1.73 -12.14
CA CYS A 172 -4.22 2.79 -13.12
C CYS A 172 -2.85 3.35 -13.53
N ASP A 173 -2.80 4.08 -14.64
CA ASP A 173 -1.56 4.64 -15.16
C ASP A 173 -0.98 5.70 -14.21
N ALA A 174 0.28 5.51 -13.83
CA ALA A 174 1.05 6.53 -13.16
C ALA A 174 1.32 7.72 -14.12
N PRO A 175 1.33 8.97 -13.61
CA PRO A 175 1.73 10.13 -14.40
C PRO A 175 3.13 9.95 -15.02
N GLU A 176 3.38 10.56 -16.18
CA GLU A 176 4.69 10.49 -16.83
C GLU A 176 5.80 11.01 -15.90
N GLY A 177 6.83 10.20 -15.68
CA GLY A 177 7.95 10.51 -14.80
C GLY A 177 7.68 10.27 -13.30
N PHE A 178 6.50 9.77 -12.94
CA PHE A 178 6.23 9.26 -11.60
C PHE A 178 6.93 7.91 -11.41
N ILE A 179 7.70 7.80 -10.33
CA ILE A 179 8.40 6.57 -9.96
C ILE A 179 7.66 6.00 -8.76
N ILE A 180 7.11 4.80 -8.93
CA ILE A 180 6.58 4.01 -7.81
C ILE A 180 7.79 3.32 -7.17
N GLU A 181 8.11 3.73 -5.95
CA GLU A 181 9.17 3.07 -5.18
C GLU A 181 8.71 1.66 -4.79
N PRO A 182 9.60 0.64 -4.82
CA PRO A 182 9.24 -0.69 -4.36
C PRO A 182 8.75 -0.67 -2.91
N GLU A 183 7.55 -1.22 -2.70
CA GLU A 183 6.98 -1.42 -1.37
C GLU A 183 7.59 -2.70 -0.81
N ASN A 184 8.67 -2.56 -0.03
CA ASN A 184 9.24 -3.68 0.71
C ASN A 184 8.73 -3.61 2.15
N CYS A 185 8.27 -4.72 2.70
CA CYS A 185 7.92 -4.79 4.11
C CYS A 185 9.16 -4.66 4.99
N SER A 186 8.99 -4.02 6.15
CA SER A 186 10.10 -3.80 7.08
C SER A 186 10.68 -5.13 7.55
N ILE A 187 12.01 -5.22 7.57
CA ILE A 187 12.77 -6.44 7.93
C ILE A 187 12.40 -6.96 9.33
N SER A 188 11.83 -6.11 10.19
CA SER A 188 11.37 -6.45 11.54
C SER A 188 10.08 -7.29 11.56
N LYS A 189 9.20 -7.19 10.54
CA LYS A 189 7.95 -7.94 10.44
C LYS A 189 7.61 -8.23 8.96
N PRO A 190 7.69 -9.49 8.51
CA PRO A 190 7.33 -9.85 7.15
C PRO A 190 5.85 -9.58 6.89
N CYS A 191 5.49 -9.31 5.65
CA CYS A 191 4.10 -9.14 5.26
C CYS A 191 3.35 -10.47 5.34
N VAL A 192 2.54 -10.60 6.39
CA VAL A 192 1.79 -11.82 6.67
C VAL A 192 0.43 -11.73 5.97
N LEU A 193 0.28 -12.48 4.87
CA LEU A 193 -1.03 -12.92 4.39
C LEU A 193 -1.63 -13.89 5.43
N PRO A 194 -2.93 -13.81 5.78
CA PRO A 194 -3.52 -14.81 6.65
C PRO A 194 -3.42 -16.18 5.98
N GLU A 195 -2.94 -17.17 6.73
CA GLU A 195 -2.93 -18.55 6.28
C GLU A 195 -4.39 -19.02 6.04
N GLY A 196 -4.82 -19.06 4.78
CA GLY A 196 -5.86 -20.01 4.36
C GLY A 196 -7.13 -19.51 3.67
N GLU A 197 -7.19 -18.34 3.03
CA GLU A 197 -8.31 -18.01 2.14
C GLU A 197 -7.82 -17.42 0.80
N HIS A 198 -7.50 -18.31 -0.14
CA HIS A 198 -7.54 -17.97 -1.57
C HIS A 198 -8.88 -18.47 -2.16
N PRO A 199 -9.46 -17.76 -3.15
CA PRO A 199 -10.66 -18.21 -3.87
C PRO A 199 -10.45 -19.52 -4.66
#